data_AF-A0A8J4G3T8-F1
#
_entry.id   AF-A0A8J4G3T8-F1
#
_cell.length_a   1.000
_cell.length_b   1.000
_cell.length_c   1.000
_cell.angle_alpha   90.00
_cell.angle_beta   90.00
_cell.angle_gamma   90.00
#
_symmetry.space_group_name_H-M   'P 1'
#
loop_
_entity.id
_entity.type
_entity.pdbx_description
1 polymer ?
#
loop_
_entity_poly.entity_id
_entity_poly.type
_entity_poly.pdbx_seq_one_letter_code
_entity_poly.pdbx_strand_id
1 'polypeptide(L)'
;MRAGDWAKLAKDINKVATMLVVIKTCYPGANVGRIVAKVPKVLLKSPEAVSADAAVVRRVLAAASNLDAIIEEVPYLMDPAALAQSLSNVCRWYNTQDPVSMIARNPKLLLNVEEADLEADPLYGELTTAG
;
A
#
# COMPACT_ATOMS: atom_id res chain seq x y z
N MET A 1 1.19 -10.75 -9.15
CA MET A 1 2.05 -11.87 -8.69
C MET A 1 2.23 -12.85 -9.83
N ARG A 2 3.35 -13.56 -9.90
CA ARG A 2 3.58 -14.59 -10.94
C ARG A 2 3.10 -15.96 -10.46
N ALA A 3 2.89 -16.91 -11.37
CA ALA A 3 2.42 -18.26 -11.04
C ALA A 3 3.29 -18.97 -9.98
N GLY A 4 4.62 -18.80 -10.05
CA GLY A 4 5.53 -19.36 -9.05
C GLY A 4 5.33 -18.80 -7.64
N ASP A 5 4.89 -17.55 -7.50
CA ASP A 5 4.59 -16.97 -6.19
C ASP A 5 3.34 -17.60 -5.58
N TRP A 6 2.30 -17.80 -6.40
CA TRP A 6 1.08 -18.49 -5.98
C TRP A 6 1.36 -19.93 -5.58
N ALA A 7 2.22 -20.63 -6.31
CA ALA A 7 2.65 -21.98 -5.95
C ALA A 7 3.41 -22.02 -4.61
N LYS A 8 4.21 -20.99 -4.29
CA LYS A 8 4.87 -20.87 -2.97
C LYS A 8 3.84 -20.69 -1.86
N LEU A 9 2.86 -19.81 -2.04
CA LEU A 9 1.81 -19.58 -1.05
C LEU A 9 0.93 -20.82 -0.84
N ALA A 10 0.56 -21.50 -1.93
CA ALA A 10 -0.27 -22.71 -1.87
C ALA A 10 0.41 -23.87 -1.12
N LYS A 11 1.75 -23.93 -1.14
CA LYS A 11 2.53 -24.95 -0.41
C LYS A 11 2.63 -24.67 1.10
N ASP A 12 2.34 -23.46 1.54
CA ASP A 12 2.47 -23.05 2.95
C ASP A 12 1.27 -22.21 3.39
N ILE A 13 0.13 -22.88 3.51
CA ILE A 13 -1.15 -22.26 3.92
C ILE A 13 -1.06 -21.71 5.35
N ASN A 14 -0.28 -22.34 6.22
CA ASN A 14 -0.07 -21.86 7.59
C ASN A 14 0.63 -20.50 7.60
N LYS A 15 1.66 -20.31 6.77
CA LYS A 15 2.28 -18.99 6.61
C LYS A 15 1.27 -17.96 6.08
N VAL A 16 0.43 -18.32 5.11
CA VAL A 16 -0.62 -17.41 4.61
C VAL A 16 -1.57 -17.01 5.75
N ALA A 17 -2.09 -17.97 6.52
CA ALA A 17 -2.98 -17.70 7.65
C ALA A 17 -2.31 -16.79 8.70
N THR A 18 -1.06 -17.07 9.06
CA THR A 18 -0.26 -16.23 9.97
C THR A 18 -0.12 -14.81 9.42
N MET A 19 0.18 -14.63 8.14
CA MET A 19 0.26 -13.31 7.52
C MET A 19 -1.06 -12.55 7.59
N LEU A 20 -2.20 -13.21 7.35
CA LEU A 20 -3.52 -12.58 7.48
C LEU A 20 -3.79 -12.11 8.91
N VAL A 21 -3.42 -12.93 9.91
CA VAL A 21 -3.54 -12.58 11.33
C VAL A 21 -2.64 -11.39 11.68
N VAL A 22 -1.39 -11.38 11.20
CA VAL A 22 -0.45 -10.28 11.42
C VAL A 22 -0.99 -8.98 10.85
N ILE A 23 -1.45 -8.98 9.59
CA ILE A 23 -2.04 -7.79 8.96
C ILE A 23 -3.26 -7.31 9.75
N LYS A 24 -4.14 -8.23 10.18
CA LYS A 24 -5.32 -7.88 11.00
C LYS A 24 -4.93 -7.30 12.36
N THR A 25 -3.84 -7.78 12.95
CA THR A 25 -3.35 -7.31 14.25
C THR A 25 -2.76 -5.91 14.11
N CYS A 26 -2.01 -5.67 13.03
CA CYS A 26 -1.44 -4.37 12.72
C CYS A 26 -2.51 -3.32 12.38
N TYR A 27 -3.58 -3.72 11.67
CA TYR A 27 -4.64 -2.84 11.19
C TYR A 27 -6.04 -3.40 11.56
N PRO A 28 -6.45 -3.31 12.84
CA PRO A 28 -7.64 -4.01 13.35
C PRO A 28 -8.96 -3.51 12.76
N GLY A 29 -9.05 -2.26 12.33
CA GLY A 29 -10.21 -1.69 11.65
C GLY A 29 -10.30 -2.03 10.16
N ALA A 30 -9.21 -2.51 9.56
CA ALA A 30 -9.16 -2.76 8.11
C ALA A 30 -9.69 -4.14 7.73
N ASN A 31 -10.22 -4.23 6.50
CA ASN A 31 -10.56 -5.47 5.83
C ASN A 31 -9.32 -6.07 5.15
N VAL A 32 -8.74 -7.09 5.78
CA VAL A 32 -7.54 -7.77 5.27
C VAL A 32 -7.76 -8.40 3.90
N GLY A 33 -8.96 -8.92 3.61
CA GLY A 33 -9.27 -9.48 2.30
C GLY A 33 -9.12 -8.44 1.18
N ARG A 34 -9.59 -7.20 1.42
CA ARG A 34 -9.43 -6.08 0.47
C ARG A 34 -7.97 -5.65 0.32
N ILE A 35 -7.23 -5.58 1.42
CA ILE A 35 -5.78 -5.28 1.41
C ILE A 35 -5.04 -6.30 0.54
N VAL A 36 -5.24 -7.58 0.79
CA VAL A 36 -4.55 -8.67 0.10
C VAL A 36 -4.98 -8.78 -1.36
N ALA A 37 -6.25 -8.50 -1.68
CA ALA A 37 -6.71 -8.48 -3.05
C ALA A 37 -5.99 -7.39 -3.89
N LYS A 38 -5.73 -6.22 -3.30
CA LYS A 38 -5.00 -5.12 -3.96
C LYS A 38 -3.48 -5.34 -3.99
N VAL A 39 -2.90 -5.85 -2.90
CA VAL A 39 -1.44 -6.02 -2.76
C VAL A 39 -1.09 -7.45 -2.34
N PRO A 40 -1.31 -8.46 -3.20
CA PRO A 40 -1.16 -9.87 -2.81
C PRO A 40 0.29 -10.25 -2.50
N LYS A 41 1.27 -9.50 -3.04
CA LYS A 41 2.70 -9.68 -2.75
C LYS A 41 3.04 -9.51 -1.25
N VAL A 42 2.20 -8.84 -0.47
CA VAL A 42 2.40 -8.70 0.99
C VAL A 42 2.49 -10.08 1.67
N LEU A 43 1.79 -11.10 1.15
CA LEU A 43 1.81 -12.46 1.69
C LEU A 43 3.16 -13.18 1.51
N LEU A 44 4.03 -12.67 0.64
CA LEU A 44 5.36 -13.23 0.40
C LEU A 44 6.40 -12.69 1.40
N LYS A 45 6.10 -11.57 2.09
CA LYS A 45 6.95 -11.01 3.15
C LYS A 45 7.03 -11.95 4.36
N SER A 46 7.94 -11.64 5.30
CA SER A 46 7.92 -12.29 6.61
C SER A 46 6.94 -11.55 7.55
N PRO A 47 6.33 -12.25 8.53
CA PRO A 47 5.51 -11.65 9.58
C PRO A 47 6.18 -10.49 10.32
N GLU A 48 7.47 -10.65 10.61
CA GLU A 48 8.29 -9.69 11.36
C GLU A 48 8.49 -8.42 10.55
N ALA A 49 8.78 -8.56 9.25
CA ALA A 49 8.93 -7.41 8.35
C ALA A 49 7.62 -6.60 8.24
N VAL A 50 6.47 -7.26 8.07
CA VAL A 50 5.18 -6.56 8.01
C VAL A 50 4.85 -5.88 9.34
N SER A 51 5.18 -6.52 10.47
CA SER A 51 4.96 -5.94 11.79
C SER A 51 5.84 -4.70 12.02
N ALA A 52 7.11 -4.75 11.61
CA ALA A 52 8.05 -3.64 11.71
C ALA A 52 7.63 -2.47 10.81
N ASP A 53 7.30 -2.74 9.55
CA ASP A 53 6.79 -1.75 8.60
C ASP A 53 5.52 -1.07 9.16
N ALA A 54 4.58 -1.87 9.68
CA ALA A 54 3.34 -1.36 10.25
C ALA A 54 3.58 -0.45 11.47
N ALA A 55 4.55 -0.75 12.32
CA ALA A 55 4.89 0.10 13.47
C ALA A 55 5.36 1.49 13.02
N VAL A 56 6.15 1.57 11.94
CA VAL A 56 6.58 2.85 11.35
C VAL A 56 5.41 3.58 10.73
N VAL A 57 4.63 2.91 9.88
CA VAL A 57 3.46 3.49 9.20
C VAL A 57 2.46 4.06 10.20
N ARG A 58 2.14 3.32 11.27
CA ARG A 58 1.22 3.78 12.32
C ARG A 58 1.73 5.00 13.06
N ARG A 59 3.05 5.11 13.27
CA ARG A 59 3.65 6.30 13.88
C ARG A 59 3.53 7.52 12.98
N VAL A 60 3.79 7.35 11.67
CA VAL A 60 3.70 8.43 10.68
C VAL A 60 2.24 8.90 10.52
N LEU A 61 1.30 7.96 10.47
CA LEU A 61 -0.13 8.24 10.33
C LEU A 61 -0.86 8.46 11.67
N ALA A 62 -0.14 8.66 12.78
CA ALA A 62 -0.75 8.75 14.11
C ALA A 62 -1.75 9.91 14.25
N ALA A 63 -1.58 10.98 13.47
CA ALA A 63 -2.48 12.14 13.44
C ALA A 63 -3.71 11.93 12.54
N ALA A 64 -3.76 10.85 11.76
CA ALA A 64 -4.90 10.57 10.89
C ALA A 64 -6.14 10.15 11.71
N SER A 65 -7.31 10.63 11.32
CA SER A 65 -8.58 10.31 11.99
C SER A 65 -8.93 8.82 11.93
N ASN A 66 -8.57 8.13 10.84
CA ASN A 66 -8.78 6.69 10.69
C ASN A 66 -7.69 6.09 9.79
N LEU A 67 -6.55 5.73 10.39
CA LEU A 67 -5.42 5.16 9.65
C LEU A 67 -5.76 3.81 8.99
N ASP A 68 -6.59 2.99 9.62
CA ASP A 68 -6.93 1.65 9.10
C ASP A 68 -7.75 1.77 7.80
N ALA A 69 -8.64 2.75 7.73
CA ALA A 69 -9.37 3.05 6.49
C ALA A 69 -8.45 3.57 5.38
N ILE A 70 -7.43 4.37 5.72
CA ILE A 70 -6.42 4.82 4.74
C ILE A 70 -5.67 3.62 4.17
N ILE A 71 -5.23 2.70 5.03
CA ILE A 71 -4.48 1.51 4.61
C ILE A 71 -5.36 0.51 3.85
N GLU A 72 -6.63 0.36 4.20
CA GLU A 72 -7.56 -0.44 3.40
C GLU A 72 -7.79 0.13 2.00
N GLU A 73 -7.90 1.46 1.90
CA GLU A 73 -8.14 2.14 0.63
C GLU A 73 -6.88 2.13 -0.24
N VAL A 74 -5.71 2.34 0.35
CA VAL A 74 -4.42 2.47 -0.34
C VAL A 74 -3.36 1.55 0.29
N PRO A 75 -3.43 0.23 0.06
CA PRO A 75 -2.62 -0.72 0.84
C PRO A 75 -1.12 -0.71 0.53
N TYR A 76 -0.68 -0.11 -0.58
CA TYR A 76 0.74 0.03 -0.85
C TYR A 76 1.45 0.93 0.19
N LEU A 77 0.70 1.80 0.89
CA LEU A 77 1.21 2.63 2.00
C LEU A 77 1.62 1.82 3.24
N MET A 78 1.38 0.51 3.25
CA MET A 78 1.98 -0.39 4.25
C MET A 78 3.50 -0.47 4.14
N ASP A 79 4.09 -0.01 3.03
CA ASP A 79 5.54 0.15 2.88
C ASP A 79 5.97 1.56 3.35
N PRO A 80 6.85 1.68 4.37
CA PRO A 80 7.33 2.97 4.87
C PRO A 80 7.95 3.87 3.79
N ALA A 81 8.66 3.30 2.82
CA ALA A 81 9.29 4.07 1.75
C ALA A 81 8.23 4.67 0.81
N ALA A 82 7.24 3.87 0.43
CA ALA A 82 6.13 4.31 -0.41
C ALA A 82 5.27 5.37 0.29
N LEU A 83 5.05 5.23 1.61
CA LEU A 83 4.36 6.23 2.42
C LEU A 83 5.14 7.55 2.45
N ALA A 84 6.44 7.52 2.73
CA ALA A 84 7.27 8.72 2.75
C ALA A 84 7.26 9.46 1.40
N GLN A 85 7.37 8.71 0.30
CA GLN A 85 7.30 9.26 -1.05
C GLN A 85 5.93 9.88 -1.33
N SER A 86 4.84 9.18 -0.97
CA SER A 86 3.47 9.66 -1.17
C SER A 86 3.22 10.96 -0.40
N LEU A 87 3.69 11.06 0.84
CA LEU A 87 3.58 12.29 1.63
C LEU A 87 4.37 13.44 1.01
N SER A 88 5.60 13.18 0.55
CA SER A 88 6.42 14.19 -0.15
C SER A 88 5.73 14.71 -1.41
N ASN A 89 5.14 13.80 -2.18
CA ASN A 89 4.42 14.12 -3.38
C ASN A 89 3.17 14.97 -3.09
N VAL A 90 2.37 14.59 -2.08
CA VAL A 90 1.19 15.36 -1.66
C VAL A 90 1.57 16.78 -1.20
N CYS A 91 2.65 16.93 -0.44
CA CYS A 91 3.17 18.26 -0.08
C CYS A 91 3.46 19.11 -1.32
N ARG A 92 4.08 18.52 -2.35
CA ARG A 92 4.43 19.22 -3.59
C ARG A 92 3.21 19.58 -4.43
N TRP A 93 2.31 18.62 -4.69
CA TRP A 93 1.16 18.85 -5.58
C TRP A 93 0.15 19.84 -5.00
N TYR A 94 -0.03 19.82 -3.68
CA TYR A 94 -1.06 20.62 -3.02
C TYR A 94 -0.50 21.80 -2.21
N ASN A 95 0.83 22.01 -2.24
CA ASN A 95 1.53 23.03 -1.45
C ASN A 95 1.09 23.01 0.03
N THR A 96 0.96 21.81 0.61
CA THR A 96 0.50 21.61 1.99
C THR A 96 1.67 21.35 2.93
N GLN A 97 1.53 21.78 4.18
CA GLN A 97 2.44 21.44 5.29
C GLN A 97 1.91 20.24 6.10
N ASP A 98 0.67 19.80 5.84
CA ASP A 98 0.02 18.68 6.52
C ASP A 98 -0.56 17.68 5.49
N PRO A 99 0.31 16.87 4.86
CA PRO A 99 -0.11 15.87 3.88
C PRO A 99 -0.92 14.73 4.52
N VAL A 100 -0.71 14.43 5.80
CA VAL A 100 -1.41 13.35 6.52
C VAL A 100 -2.90 13.69 6.64
N SER A 101 -3.23 14.90 7.07
CA SER A 101 -4.64 15.34 7.12
C SER A 101 -5.29 15.38 5.74
N MET A 102 -4.53 15.73 4.68
CA MET A 102 -5.08 15.70 3.32
C MET A 102 -5.41 14.28 2.85
N ILE A 103 -4.50 13.33 3.05
CA ILE A 103 -4.73 11.92 2.73
C ILE A 103 -5.90 11.37 3.56
N ALA A 104 -5.99 11.70 4.86
CA ALA A 104 -7.07 11.24 5.72
C ALA A 104 -8.46 11.70 5.25
N ARG A 105 -8.57 12.86 4.58
CA ARG A 105 -9.83 13.35 4.00
C ARG A 105 -10.20 12.63 2.71
N ASN A 106 -9.22 12.27 1.89
CA ASN A 106 -9.47 11.59 0.61
C ASN A 106 -8.27 10.72 0.20
N PRO A 107 -8.15 9.47 0.69
CA PRO A 107 -7.02 8.61 0.37
C PRO A 107 -6.86 8.32 -1.13
N LYS A 108 -7.96 8.38 -1.88
CA LYS A 108 -8.00 8.12 -3.33
C LYS A 108 -7.20 9.13 -4.16
N LEU A 109 -6.84 10.29 -3.60
CA LEU A 109 -5.96 11.25 -4.27
C LEU A 109 -4.62 10.63 -4.67
N LEU A 110 -4.20 9.55 -3.99
CA LEU A 110 -2.97 8.84 -4.28
C LEU A 110 -3.10 7.80 -5.41
N LEU A 111 -4.32 7.34 -5.71
CA LEU A 111 -4.56 6.31 -6.73
C LEU A 111 -4.46 6.89 -8.15
N ASN A 112 -4.78 8.17 -8.32
CA ASN A 112 -4.75 8.86 -9.62
C ASN A 112 -3.33 9.19 -10.10
N VAL A 113 -2.31 8.93 -9.29
CA VAL A 113 -0.94 9.35 -9.55
C VAL A 113 -0.11 8.19 -10.09
N GLU A 114 -0.41 6.94 -9.71
CA GLU A 114 0.21 5.78 -10.37
C GLU A 114 -0.07 5.78 -11.88
N GLU A 115 -1.22 6.29 -12.34
CA GLU A 115 -1.52 6.45 -13.77
C GLU A 115 -0.68 7.56 -14.42
N ALA A 116 -0.50 8.70 -13.75
CA ALA A 116 0.26 9.83 -14.30
C ALA A 116 1.78 9.57 -14.36
N ASP A 117 2.35 8.84 -13.39
CA ASP A 117 3.76 8.44 -13.42
C ASP A 117 4.03 7.34 -14.47
N LEU A 118 3.04 6.50 -14.79
CA LEU A 118 3.13 5.53 -15.89
C LEU A 118 3.09 6.21 -17.27
N GLU A 119 2.29 7.27 -17.44
CA GLU A 119 2.30 8.08 -18.67
C GLU A 119 3.61 8.85 -18.89
N ALA A 120 4.35 9.13 -17.81
CA ALA A 120 5.66 9.80 -17.86
C ALA A 120 6.84 8.85 -18.14
N ASP A 121 6.62 7.53 -18.19
CA ASP A 121 7.62 6.54 -18.57
C ASP A 121 7.81 6.54 -20.11
N PRO A 122 9.02 6.83 -20.63
CA PRO A 122 9.30 6.81 -22.07
C PRO A 122 8.96 5.48 -22.77
N LEU A 123 8.89 4.38 -22.01
CA LEU A 123 8.55 3.04 -22.52
C LEU A 123 7.03 2.82 -22.64
N TYR A 124 6.20 3.65 -22.01
CA TYR A 124 4.74 3.49 -22.04
C TYR A 124 4.13 3.92 -23.39
N GLY A 125 4.73 4.90 -24.06
CA GLY A 125 4.29 5.37 -25.38
C GLY A 125 4.49 4.37 -26.53
N GLU A 126 5.36 3.38 -26.37
CA GLU A 126 5.65 2.37 -27.40
C GLU A 126 4.61 1.24 -27.45
N LEU A 127 3.83 1.03 -26.38
CA LEU A 127 2.83 -0.05 -26.30
C LEU A 127 1.44 0.36 -26.78
N THR A 128 1.15 1.65 -26.87
CA THR A 128 -0.18 2.18 -27.21
C THR A 128 -0.32 2.63 -28.67
N THR A 129 0.77 2.65 -29.43
CA THR A 129 0.78 3.03 -30.85
C THR A 129 0.85 1.85 -31.83
N ALA A 130 0.90 0.61 -31.34
CA ALA A 130 0.73 -0.59 -32.17
C ALA A 130 -0.77 -0.91 -32.38
N GLY A 131 -1.45 -0.03 -33.12
CA GLY A 131 -2.73 -0.31 -33.77
C GLY A 131 -2.53 -0.87 -35.17
#